data_AF-A0A1V4VCZ7-F1
#
_entry.id   AF-A0A1V4VCZ7-F1
#
_cell.length_a   1.000
_cell.length_b   1.000
_cell.length_c   1.000
_cell.angle_alpha   90.00
_cell.angle_beta   90.00
_cell.angle_gamma   90.00
#
_symmetry.space_group_name_H-M   'P 1'
#
loop_
_entity.id
_entity.type
_entity.pdbx_description
1 polymer ?
#
loop_
_entity_poly.entity_id
_entity_poly.type
_entity_poly.pdbx_seq_one_letter_code
_entity_poly.pdbx_strand_id
1 'polypeptide(L)'
;MLRLLVPELVDMNLPPEGVFHNCVIVSIEKSYPGQAKKVMSALWGFGLMMLAKLIIVVDAGVDVQNISEVMWRVFNNIDAKRDVVITEGPLDALDHASPLPHLGAKMGIDATTKWPSEGHLREWPGDVVMSEEVKNLVDGKWREYGF
;
A
#
# COMPACT_ATOMS: atom_id res chain seq x y z
N MET A 1 -15.38 -4.91 -10.33
CA MET A 1 -16.33 -4.98 -9.21
C MET A 1 -15.82 -4.26 -7.97
N LEU A 2 -14.57 -4.48 -7.50
CA LEU A 2 -14.02 -3.76 -6.34
C LEU A 2 -14.05 -2.23 -6.49
N ARG A 3 -13.65 -1.70 -7.66
CA ARG A 3 -13.74 -0.26 -7.97
C ARG A 3 -15.15 0.33 -7.92
N LEU A 4 -16.22 -0.47 -7.99
CA LEU A 4 -17.58 0.05 -7.82
C LEU A 4 -17.87 0.41 -6.36
N LEU A 5 -17.23 -0.29 -5.42
CA LEU A 5 -17.40 -0.09 -3.97
C LEU A 5 -16.33 0.84 -3.40
N VAL A 6 -15.13 0.80 -3.98
CA VAL A 6 -13.97 1.60 -3.62
C VAL A 6 -13.48 2.31 -4.89
N PRO A 7 -14.17 3.36 -5.36
CA PRO A 7 -13.83 4.05 -6.61
C PRO A 7 -12.46 4.71 -6.60
N GLU A 8 -11.93 5.04 -5.43
CA GLU A 8 -10.58 5.58 -5.29
C GLU A 8 -9.46 4.56 -5.53
N LEU A 9 -9.79 3.26 -5.63
CA LEU A 9 -8.81 2.20 -5.84
C LEU A 9 -8.24 2.26 -7.27
N VAL A 10 -6.93 2.52 -7.38
CA VAL A 10 -6.21 2.59 -8.64
C VAL A 10 -5.71 1.21 -9.03
N ASP A 11 -4.86 0.58 -8.24
CA ASP A 11 -4.37 -0.78 -8.52
C ASP A 11 -4.28 -1.62 -7.24
N MET A 12 -4.15 -2.93 -7.41
CA MET A 12 -4.03 -3.89 -6.33
C MET A 12 -3.05 -5.00 -6.69
N ASN A 13 -2.23 -5.38 -5.71
CA ASN A 13 -1.34 -6.53 -5.80
C ASN A 13 -1.53 -7.46 -4.59
N LEU A 14 -1.49 -8.76 -4.86
CA LEU A 14 -1.55 -9.84 -3.88
C LEU A 14 -0.24 -10.64 -3.99
N PRO A 15 0.87 -10.17 -3.41
CA PRO A 15 2.18 -10.77 -3.59
C PRO A 15 2.20 -12.26 -3.18
N PRO A 16 2.89 -13.13 -3.94
CA PRO A 16 3.14 -14.52 -3.54
C PRO A 16 3.80 -14.65 -2.17
N GLU A 17 4.68 -13.72 -1.80
CA GLU A 17 5.34 -13.63 -0.49
C GLU A 17 4.34 -13.44 0.66
N GLY A 18 3.20 -12.82 0.35
CA GLY A 18 2.06 -12.67 1.25
C GLY A 18 1.07 -13.82 1.19
N VAL A 19 1.43 -14.97 0.61
CA VAL A 19 0.49 -16.09 0.35
C VAL A 19 -0.77 -15.59 -0.39
N PHE A 20 -0.55 -14.64 -1.32
CA PHE A 20 -1.58 -13.88 -2.03
C PHE A 20 -2.45 -13.04 -1.09
N HIS A 21 -3.54 -13.60 -0.58
CA HIS A 21 -4.59 -12.83 0.11
C HIS A 21 -4.18 -12.36 1.51
N ASN A 22 -3.12 -12.93 2.09
CA ASN A 22 -2.71 -12.61 3.46
C ASN A 22 -2.09 -11.21 3.55
N CYS A 23 -1.48 -10.71 2.48
CA CYS A 23 -1.03 -9.32 2.32
C CYS A 23 -1.65 -8.71 1.06
N VAL A 24 -2.44 -7.66 1.23
CA VAL A 24 -3.04 -6.90 0.12
C VAL A 24 -2.35 -5.55 0.02
N ILE A 25 -1.80 -5.24 -1.15
CA ILE A 25 -1.23 -3.93 -1.43
C ILE A 25 -2.17 -3.20 -2.39
N VAL A 26 -2.53 -1.96 -2.07
CA VAL A 26 -3.41 -1.15 -2.91
C VAL A 26 -2.88 0.26 -3.08
N SER A 27 -3.01 0.79 -4.30
CA SER A 27 -2.79 2.21 -4.57
C SER A 27 -4.13 2.93 -4.66
N ILE A 28 -4.20 4.15 -4.13
CA ILE A 28 -5.44 4.94 -4.10
C ILE A 28 -5.24 6.37 -4.58
N GLU A 29 -6.26 6.89 -5.25
CA GLU A 29 -6.38 8.32 -5.52
C GLU A 29 -6.97 9.01 -4.29
N LYS A 30 -6.06 9.40 -3.38
CA LYS A 30 -6.41 10.04 -2.12
C LYS A 30 -6.92 11.47 -2.34
N SER A 31 -8.07 11.80 -1.78
CA SER A 31 -8.76 13.09 -1.90
C SER A 31 -9.13 13.72 -0.53
N TYR A 32 -9.03 12.98 0.58
CA TYR A 32 -9.30 13.50 1.93
C TYR A 32 -8.47 12.79 3.01
N PRO A 33 -8.24 13.45 4.18
CA PRO A 33 -7.49 12.86 5.29
C PRO A 33 -8.16 11.58 5.82
N GLY A 34 -7.35 10.54 6.09
CA GLY A 34 -7.85 9.28 6.64
C GLY A 34 -8.51 8.32 5.63
N GLN A 35 -8.53 8.67 4.34
CA GLN A 35 -9.12 7.82 3.30
C GLN A 35 -8.50 6.42 3.22
N ALA A 36 -7.20 6.29 3.48
CA ALA A 36 -6.53 4.98 3.57
C ALA A 36 -7.20 4.05 4.60
N LYS A 37 -7.60 4.58 5.77
CA LYS A 37 -8.28 3.82 6.82
C LYS A 37 -9.70 3.41 6.40
N LYS A 38 -10.41 4.26 5.64
CA LYS A 38 -11.69 3.90 5.00
C LYS A 38 -11.51 2.75 4.02
N VAL A 39 -10.46 2.79 3.19
CA VAL A 39 -10.17 1.73 2.21
C VAL A 39 -9.84 0.41 2.91
N MET A 40 -8.97 0.42 3.94
CA MET A 40 -8.68 -0.77 4.75
C MET A 40 -9.97 -1.39 5.32
N SER A 41 -10.83 -0.57 5.92
CA SER A 41 -12.10 -1.03 6.51
C SER A 41 -13.04 -1.61 5.45
N ALA A 42 -13.11 -0.99 4.27
CA ALA A 42 -13.93 -1.50 3.17
C ALA A 42 -13.43 -2.85 2.64
N LEU A 43 -12.12 -3.02 2.50
CA LEU A 43 -11.51 -4.28 2.07
C LEU A 43 -11.73 -5.39 3.10
N TRP A 44 -11.50 -5.14 4.38
CA TRP A 44 -11.80 -6.12 5.42
C TRP A 44 -13.30 -6.44 5.55
N GLY A 45 -14.18 -5.56 5.09
CA GLY A 45 -15.63 -5.81 5.03
C GLY A 45 -16.09 -6.60 3.80
N PHE A 46 -15.22 -6.88 2.82
CA PHE A 46 -15.67 -7.33 1.50
C PHE A 46 -15.24 -8.77 1.16
N GLY A 47 -16.21 -9.70 1.17
CA GLY A 47 -16.03 -11.06 0.65
C GLY A 47 -14.81 -11.77 1.26
N LEU A 48 -13.97 -12.37 0.42
CA LEU A 48 -12.76 -13.07 0.87
C LEU A 48 -11.64 -12.13 1.36
N MET A 49 -11.71 -10.83 1.06
CA MET A 49 -10.74 -9.85 1.60
C MET A 49 -10.91 -9.66 3.11
N MET A 50 -12.02 -10.12 3.70
CA MET A 50 -12.17 -10.19 5.15
C MET A 50 -11.08 -11.04 5.81
N LEU A 51 -10.46 -11.97 5.08
CA LEU A 51 -9.40 -12.86 5.59
C LEU A 51 -8.01 -12.23 5.52
N ALA A 52 -7.84 -11.13 4.77
CA ALA A 52 -6.55 -10.45 4.66
C ALA A 52 -6.02 -10.04 6.04
N LYS A 53 -4.81 -10.49 6.36
CA LYS A 53 -4.15 -10.17 7.62
C LYS A 53 -3.48 -8.80 7.58
N LEU A 54 -2.87 -8.46 6.45
CA LEU A 54 -2.16 -7.22 6.22
C LEU A 54 -2.75 -6.48 5.01
N ILE A 55 -2.99 -5.17 5.17
CA ILE A 55 -3.34 -4.27 4.05
C ILE A 55 -2.35 -3.11 4.04
N ILE A 56 -1.67 -2.88 2.92
CA ILE A 56 -0.79 -1.73 2.70
C ILE A 56 -1.45 -0.80 1.69
N VAL A 57 -1.59 0.48 2.04
CA VAL A 57 -2.20 1.49 1.17
C VAL A 57 -1.14 2.52 0.77
N VAL A 58 -0.95 2.72 -0.53
CA VAL A 58 0.00 3.70 -1.12
C VAL A 58 -0.72 4.69 -2.05
N ASP A 59 -0.03 5.76 -2.45
CA ASP A 59 -0.59 6.74 -3.39
C ASP A 59 -0.75 6.17 -4.81
N ALA A 60 -1.66 6.75 -5.60
CA ALA A 60 -1.98 6.35 -6.97
C ALA A 60 -0.77 6.22 -7.92
N GLY A 61 0.27 7.03 -7.72
CA GLY A 61 1.47 7.04 -8.55
C GLY A 61 2.48 5.93 -8.24
N VAL A 62 2.22 5.09 -7.23
CA VAL A 62 3.12 4.01 -6.80
C VAL A 62 2.77 2.73 -7.54
N ASP A 63 3.75 2.10 -8.19
CA ASP A 63 3.58 0.79 -8.82
C ASP A 63 3.49 -0.31 -7.76
N VAL A 64 2.27 -0.79 -7.49
CA VAL A 64 2.02 -1.86 -6.51
C VAL A 64 2.54 -3.22 -6.96
N GLN A 65 2.84 -3.40 -8.25
CA GLN A 65 3.47 -4.62 -8.77
C GLN A 65 4.97 -4.63 -8.46
N ASN A 66 5.57 -3.47 -8.23
CA ASN A 66 6.96 -3.32 -7.79
C ASN A 66 7.05 -3.29 -6.25
N ILE A 67 7.24 -4.47 -5.65
CA ILE A 67 7.34 -4.61 -4.19
C ILE A 67 8.46 -3.75 -3.58
N SER A 68 9.57 -3.56 -4.31
CA SER A 68 10.68 -2.72 -3.83
C SER A 68 10.23 -1.26 -3.67
N GLU A 69 9.46 -0.75 -4.62
CA GLU A 69 8.91 0.61 -4.55
C GLU A 69 7.89 0.75 -3.42
N VAL A 70 6.97 -0.22 -3.28
CA VAL A 70 6.00 -0.24 -2.17
C VAL A 70 6.71 -0.21 -0.82
N MET A 71 7.74 -1.04 -0.64
CA MET A 71 8.49 -1.09 0.61
C MET A 71 9.27 0.20 0.86
N TRP A 72 9.79 0.86 -0.18
CA TRP A 72 10.38 2.19 -0.05
C TRP A 72 9.36 3.20 0.51
N ARG A 73 8.10 3.18 0.05
CA ARG A 73 7.03 4.01 0.63
C ARG A 73 6.76 3.65 2.08
N VAL A 74 6.62 2.36 2.40
CA VAL A 74 6.38 1.90 3.78
C VAL A 74 7.48 2.37 4.73
N PHE A 75 8.76 2.29 4.33
CA PHE A 75 9.86 2.68 5.20
C PHE A 75 10.01 4.20 5.41
N ASN A 76 9.52 5.02 4.48
CA ASN A 76 9.76 6.47 4.50
C ASN A 76 8.52 7.33 4.77
N ASN A 77 7.32 6.78 4.58
CA ASN A 77 6.08 7.56 4.66
C ASN A 77 5.32 7.36 5.98
N ILE A 78 5.75 6.45 6.86
CA ILE A 78 4.98 6.07 8.05
C ILE A 78 5.54 6.67 9.34
N ASP A 79 4.64 7.12 10.20
CA ASP A 79 4.81 7.18 11.65
C ASP A 79 4.02 6.02 12.27
N ALA A 80 4.70 5.15 13.02
CA ALA A 80 4.12 3.89 13.47
C ALA A 80 2.83 4.05 14.28
N LYS A 81 2.71 5.12 15.10
CA LYS A 81 1.51 5.34 15.92
C LYS A 81 0.35 5.93 15.10
N ARG A 82 0.66 6.82 14.15
CA ARG A 82 -0.35 7.51 13.33
C ARG A 82 -0.92 6.63 12.23
N ASP A 83 -0.04 5.86 11.58
CA ASP A 83 -0.28 5.28 10.26
C ASP A 83 -0.46 3.76 10.26
N VAL A 84 -0.13 3.09 11.37
CA VAL A 84 -0.44 1.67 11.55
C VAL A 84 -1.76 1.54 12.30
N VAL A 85 -2.67 0.76 11.74
CA VAL A 85 -3.94 0.38 12.34
C VAL A 85 -3.87 -1.09 12.72
N ILE A 86 -4.18 -1.41 13.97
CA ILE A 86 -4.38 -2.80 14.40
C ILE A 86 -5.84 -2.95 14.78
N THR A 87 -6.48 -3.99 14.24
CA THR A 87 -7.87 -4.37 14.56
C THR A 87 -7.96 -5.88 14.73
N GLU A 88 -9.03 -6.37 15.33
CA GLU A 88 -9.33 -7.80 15.36
C GLU A 88 -10.39 -8.14 14.30
N GLY A 89 -10.36 -9.38 13.81
CA GLY A 89 -11.34 -9.86 12.84
C GLY A 89 -11.08 -11.29 12.37
N PRO A 90 -11.90 -11.79 11.44
CA PRO A 90 -11.79 -13.16 10.96
C PRO A 90 -10.47 -13.39 10.21
N LEU A 91 -9.81 -14.51 10.47
CA LEU A 91 -8.63 -14.97 9.74
C LEU A 91 -8.90 -16.32 9.07
N ASP A 92 -8.00 -16.74 8.19
CA ASP A 92 -8.11 -18.05 7.54
C ASP A 92 -8.07 -19.17 8.59
N ALA A 93 -8.84 -20.24 8.34
CA ALA A 93 -8.90 -21.42 9.21
C ALA A 93 -7.54 -22.11 9.37
N LEU A 94 -6.70 -22.03 8.33
CA LEU A 94 -5.40 -22.68 8.21
C LEU A 94 -4.25 -21.73 8.61
N ASP A 95 -4.57 -20.54 9.10
CA ASP A 95 -3.59 -19.57 9.60
C ASP A 95 -3.04 -19.99 10.96
N HIS A 96 -1.99 -20.82 10.94
CA HIS A 96 -1.30 -21.32 12.13
C HIS A 96 -0.66 -20.23 13.00
N ALA A 97 -0.51 -19.00 12.50
CA ALA A 97 0.02 -17.87 13.26
C ALA A 97 -1.07 -17.09 14.01
N SER A 98 -2.35 -17.41 13.78
CA SER A 98 -3.46 -16.83 14.55
C SER A 98 -3.49 -17.40 15.98
N PRO A 99 -3.89 -16.60 16.98
CA PRO A 99 -4.00 -17.08 18.36
C PRO A 99 -5.17 -18.04 18.56
N LEU A 100 -6.21 -17.93 17.74
CA LEU A 100 -7.42 -18.74 17.77
C LEU A 100 -7.82 -19.12 16.34
N PRO A 101 -8.41 -20.32 16.12
CA PRO A 101 -8.94 -20.67 14.82
C PRO A 101 -9.93 -19.61 14.31
N HIS A 102 -9.74 -19.18 13.05
CA HIS A 102 -10.56 -18.18 12.38
C HIS A 102 -10.56 -16.77 12.98
N LEU A 103 -9.75 -16.45 13.98
CA LEU A 103 -9.80 -15.16 14.67
C LEU A 103 -8.41 -14.67 15.09
N GLY A 104 -8.12 -13.40 14.80
CA GLY A 104 -6.91 -12.76 15.32
C GLY A 104 -6.80 -11.30 14.93
N ALA A 105 -5.61 -10.76 15.14
CA ALA A 105 -5.28 -9.40 14.79
C ALA A 105 -4.98 -9.24 13.30
N LYS A 106 -5.34 -8.08 12.77
CA LYS A 106 -5.09 -7.60 11.42
C LYS A 106 -4.36 -6.28 11.50
N MET A 107 -3.54 -6.01 10.50
CA MET A 107 -2.74 -4.79 10.40
C MET A 107 -3.04 -4.05 9.11
N GLY A 108 -3.29 -2.76 9.21
CA GLY A 108 -3.35 -1.82 8.10
C GLY A 108 -2.17 -0.87 8.18
N ILE A 109 -1.49 -0.62 7.07
CA ILE A 109 -0.39 0.34 6.97
C ILE A 109 -0.79 1.40 5.95
N ASP A 110 -0.93 2.64 6.41
CA ASP A 110 -1.14 3.78 5.55
C ASP A 110 0.23 4.36 5.16
N ALA A 111 0.75 3.94 4.01
CA ALA A 111 2.00 4.45 3.42
C ALA A 111 1.76 5.58 2.39
N THR A 112 0.55 6.17 2.36
CA THR A 112 0.26 7.34 1.52
C THR A 112 0.98 8.59 2.01
N THR A 113 1.14 9.55 1.11
CA THR A 113 1.66 10.89 1.40
C THR A 113 0.80 11.56 2.46
N LYS A 114 1.46 12.14 3.48
CA LYS A 114 0.75 12.78 4.60
C LYS A 114 0.50 14.24 4.35
N TRP A 115 -0.70 14.66 4.72
CA TRP A 115 -1.14 16.04 4.54
C TRP A 115 -1.15 16.82 5.84
N PRO A 116 -1.10 18.16 5.79
CA PRO A 116 -1.31 19.00 6.96
C PRO A 116 -2.64 18.71 7.68
N SER A 117 -3.68 18.35 6.93
CA SER A 117 -4.99 17.96 7.46
C SER A 117 -5.00 16.62 8.20
N GLU A 118 -3.91 15.84 8.13
CA GLU A 118 -3.69 14.61 8.89
C GLU A 118 -2.81 14.83 10.12
N GLY A 119 -2.53 16.10 10.46
CA GLY A 119 -1.67 16.47 11.57
C GLY A 119 -0.17 16.43 11.22
N HIS A 120 0.19 16.27 9.95
CA HIS A 120 1.57 16.32 9.49
C HIS A 120 1.95 17.72 9.01
N LEU A 121 2.49 18.56 9.90
CA LEU A 121 2.79 19.97 9.62
C LEU A 121 4.16 20.21 8.95
N ARG A 122 4.98 19.17 8.79
CA ARG A 122 6.27 19.29 8.11
C ARG A 122 6.06 19.27 6.60
N GLU A 123 7.00 19.86 5.87
CA GLU A 123 7.04 19.74 4.40
C GLU A 123 7.22 18.27 4.02
N TRP A 124 6.37 17.81 3.09
CA TRP A 124 6.50 16.47 2.53
C TRP A 124 7.47 16.52 1.34
N PRO A 125 8.57 15.75 1.36
CA PRO A 125 9.54 15.78 0.27
C PRO A 125 8.93 15.19 -1.01
N GLY A 126 9.26 15.79 -2.15
CA GLY A 126 9.01 15.17 -3.45
C GLY A 126 9.99 14.03 -3.73
N ASP A 127 9.63 13.18 -4.69
CA ASP A 127 10.49 12.10 -5.13
C ASP A 127 11.72 12.63 -5.88
N VAL A 128 12.87 11.98 -5.65
CA VAL A 128 14.07 12.26 -6.43
C VAL A 128 13.93 11.56 -7.78
N VAL A 129 13.66 12.35 -8.82
CA VAL A 129 13.55 11.87 -10.20
C VAL A 129 14.71 12.36 -11.06
N MET A 130 15.20 11.50 -11.94
CA MET A 130 16.19 11.89 -12.95
C MET A 130 15.52 12.79 -14.00
N SER A 131 16.24 13.82 -14.45
CA SER A 131 15.72 14.72 -15.48
C SER A 131 15.54 13.99 -16.81
N GLU A 132 14.54 14.43 -17.58
CA GLU A 132 14.20 13.81 -18.86
C GLU A 132 15.35 13.91 -19.87
N GLU A 133 16.12 15.00 -19.82
CA GLU A 133 17.34 15.17 -20.63
C GLU A 133 18.37 14.07 -20.34
N VAL A 134 18.61 13.77 -19.06
CA VAL A 134 19.60 12.76 -18.66
C VAL A 134 19.08 11.35 -19.00
N LYS A 135 17.80 11.07 -18.79
CA LYS A 135 17.19 9.79 -19.19
C LYS A 135 17.38 9.55 -20.69
N ASN A 136 16.98 10.51 -21.52
CA ASN A 136 17.12 10.41 -22.98
C ASN A 136 18.57 10.26 -23.43
N LEU A 137 19.51 10.97 -22.79
CA LEU A 137 20.94 10.84 -23.08
C LEU A 137 21.45 9.42 -22.78
N VAL A 138 21.07 8.85 -21.64
CA VAL A 138 21.50 7.51 -21.21
C VAL A 138 20.85 6.44 -22.08
N ASP A 139 19.55 6.54 -22.34
CA ASP A 139 18.79 5.60 -23.18
C ASP A 139 19.31 5.58 -24.62
N GLY A 140 19.62 6.75 -25.18
CA GLY A 140 20.19 6.86 -26.53
C GLY A 140 21.56 6.20 -26.67
N LYS A 141 22.34 6.14 -25.58
CA LYS A 141 23.68 5.54 -25.53
C LYS A 141 23.70 4.13 -24.93
N TRP A 142 22.55 3.57 -24.57
CA TRP A 142 22.49 2.33 -23.77
C TRP A 142 23.31 1.19 -24.39
N ARG A 143 23.15 0.99 -25.71
CA ARG A 143 23.89 -0.04 -26.48
C ARG A 143 25.40 0.21 -26.55
N GLU A 144 25.84 1.46 -26.50
CA GLU A 144 27.26 1.81 -26.51
C GLU A 144 27.96 1.44 -25.20
N TYR A 145 27.20 1.30 -24.10
CA TYR A 145 27.71 0.88 -22.80
C TYR A 145 27.88 -0.64 -22.67
N GLY A 146 27.51 -1.41 -23.70
CA GLY A 146 27.67 -2.87 -23.72
C GLY A 146 26.53 -3.64 -23.06
N PHE A 147 25.36 -3.01 -22.91
CA PHE A 147 24.12 -3.61 -22.41
C PHE A 147 23.00 -3.58 -23.46
#